data_AF-A0A954LB58-F1
#
_entry.id   AF-A0A954LB58-F1
#
_cell.length_a   1.000
_cell.length_b   1.000
_cell.length_c   1.000
_cell.angle_alpha   90.00
_cell.angle_beta   90.00
_cell.angle_gamma   90.00
#
_symmetry.space_group_name_H-M   'P 1'
#
loop_
_entity.id
_entity.type
_entity.pdbx_description
1 polymer ?
#
loop_
_entity_poly.entity_id
_entity_poly.type
_entity_poly.pdbx_seq_one_letter_code
_entity_poly.pdbx_strand_id
1 'polypeptide(L)'
;MPNSLPESIDIELAPGCVMTFCLLRAGEFQMGSRGGFARVEPVHRVHITHPFYLGATPVTQLQWRSLVEISPAPDVGEALNPSPS
;
A
#
# COMPACT_ATOMS: atom_id res chain seq x y z
N MET A 1 19.98 -16.04 -15.16
CA MET A 1 19.19 -15.93 -13.92
C MET A 1 17.92 -15.17 -14.28
N PRO A 2 16.70 -15.70 -14.10
CA PRO A 2 15.53 -14.87 -14.34
C PRO A 2 15.50 -13.76 -13.28
N ASN A 3 15.35 -12.51 -13.72
CA ASN A 3 15.25 -11.31 -12.88
C ASN A 3 14.27 -11.54 -11.72
N SER A 4 14.79 -11.73 -10.51
CA SER A 4 13.98 -11.71 -9.30
C SER A 4 13.63 -10.26 -8.97
N LEU A 5 12.35 -9.98 -8.72
CA LEU A 5 11.93 -8.68 -8.19
C LEU A 5 12.65 -8.43 -6.83
N PRO A 6 13.12 -7.20 -6.56
CA PRO A 6 13.68 -6.83 -5.27
C PRO A 6 12.75 -7.18 -4.10
N GLU A 7 13.29 -7.60 -2.95
CA GLU A 7 12.46 -7.83 -1.76
C GLU A 7 11.88 -6.53 -1.18
N SER A 8 12.54 -5.41 -1.42
CA SER A 8 12.08 -4.09 -1.06
C SER A 8 12.52 -3.06 -2.08
N ILE A 9 11.71 -2.02 -2.24
CA ILE A 9 12.01 -0.84 -3.06
C ILE A 9 11.73 0.41 -2.24
N ASP A 10 12.54 1.44 -2.48
CA ASP A 10 12.34 2.78 -1.93
C ASP A 10 11.89 3.71 -3.06
N ILE A 11 10.82 4.47 -2.79
CA ILE A 11 10.30 5.49 -3.71
C ILE A 11 10.43 6.84 -3.02
N GLU A 12 11.21 7.74 -3.62
CA GLU A 12 11.27 9.14 -3.18
C GLU A 12 10.04 9.89 -3.73
N LEU A 13 9.15 10.29 -2.82
CA LEU A 13 7.92 11.01 -3.15
C LEU A 13 8.17 12.51 -3.36
N ALA A 14 9.15 13.04 -2.63
CA ALA A 14 9.60 14.44 -2.64
C ALA A 14 11.03 14.48 -2.08
N PRO A 15 11.79 15.59 -2.27
CA PRO A 15 13.15 15.69 -1.74
C PRO A 15 13.25 15.33 -0.25
N GLY A 16 13.94 14.22 0.06
CA GLY A 16 14.11 13.73 1.43
C GLY A 16 12.90 13.03 2.05
N CYS A 17 11.83 12.81 1.28
CA CYS A 17 10.64 12.07 1.70
C CYS A 17 10.55 10.73 0.95
N VAL A 18 10.98 9.66 1.62
CA VAL A 18 11.01 8.30 1.05
C VAL A 18 9.88 7.44 1.62
N MET A 19 9.34 6.57 0.78
CA MET A 19 8.41 5.52 1.16
C MET A 19 8.96 4.16 0.74
N THR A 20 9.11 3.26 1.71
CA THR A 20 9.58 1.90 1.51
C THR A 20 8.42 0.95 1.26
N PHE A 21 8.57 0.08 0.27
CA PHE A 21 7.62 -0.98 -0.04
C PHE A 21 8.30 -2.34 0.02
N CYS A 22 7.56 -3.35 0.47
CA CYS A 22 8.02 -4.74 0.55
C CYS A 22 7.30 -5.59 -0.49
N LEU A 23 8.03 -6.50 -1.13
CA LEU A 23 7.48 -7.45 -2.10
C LEU A 23 6.69 -8.54 -1.37
N LEU A 24 5.38 -8.58 -1.58
CA LEU A 24 4.55 -9.72 -1.26
C LEU A 24 4.55 -10.68 -2.45
N ARG A 25 5.13 -11.86 -2.22
CA ARG A 25 5.21 -12.92 -3.24
C ARG A 25 3.83 -13.51 -3.52
N ALA A 26 3.63 -13.97 -4.75
CA ALA A 26 2.48 -14.79 -5.11
C ALA A 26 2.38 -16.00 -4.16
N GLY A 27 1.16 -16.39 -3.82
CA GLY A 27 0.90 -17.44 -2.85
C GLY A 27 -0.57 -17.53 -2.49
N GLU A 28 -0.86 -18.33 -1.47
CA GLU A 28 -2.21 -18.51 -0.95
C GLU A 28 -2.22 -18.50 0.57
N PHE A 29 -3.35 -18.08 1.14
CA PHE A 29 -3.57 -18.09 2.58
C PHE A 29 -5.06 -18.22 2.91
N GLN A 30 -5.38 -18.47 4.18
CA GLN A 30 -6.74 -18.47 4.69
C GLN A 30 -7.09 -17.08 5.24
N MET A 31 -8.07 -16.40 4.66
CA MET A 31 -8.56 -15.11 5.14
C MET A 31 -9.85 -15.30 5.95
N GLY A 32 -9.99 -14.52 7.03
CA GLY A 32 -11.13 -14.55 7.94
C GLY A 32 -10.82 -15.29 9.25
N SER A 33 -11.82 -15.37 10.13
CA SER A 33 -11.70 -16.05 11.43
C SER A 33 -13.02 -16.68 11.83
N ARG A 34 -12.99 -17.85 12.49
CA ARG A 34 -14.19 -18.48 13.07
C ARG A 34 -14.52 -17.88 14.44
N GLY A 35 -15.81 -17.76 14.75
CA GLY A 35 -16.33 -17.23 16.02
C GLY A 35 -16.25 -15.70 16.11
N GLY A 36 -16.06 -15.00 14.99
CA GLY A 36 -15.91 -13.55 14.93
C GLY A 36 -17.20 -12.81 14.57
N PHE A 37 -17.08 -11.54 14.16
CA PHE A 37 -18.18 -10.82 13.53
C PHE A 37 -18.63 -11.55 12.24
N ALA A 38 -19.92 -11.53 11.92
CA ALA A 38 -20.43 -12.15 10.69
C ALA A 38 -19.70 -11.71 9.41
N ARG A 39 -19.14 -10.48 9.39
CA ARG A 39 -18.36 -9.94 8.26
C ARG A 39 -16.95 -10.53 8.07
N VAL A 40 -16.43 -11.30 9.03
CA VAL A 40 -15.11 -11.94 8.96
C VAL A 40 -15.20 -13.46 8.75
N GLU A 41 -16.41 -13.97 8.54
CA GLU A 41 -16.72 -15.36 8.22
C GLU A 41 -17.30 -15.50 6.80
N PRO A 42 -17.19 -16.70 6.18
CA PRO A 42 -16.39 -17.84 6.60
C PRO A 42 -14.90 -17.63 6.29
N VAL A 43 -14.06 -18.43 6.95
CA VAL A 43 -12.66 -18.58 6.54
C VAL A 43 -12.63 -19.15 5.12
N HIS A 44 -11.95 -18.48 4.20
CA HIS A 44 -11.84 -18.90 2.80
C HIS A 44 -10.41 -18.76 2.28
N ARG A 45 -10.06 -19.59 1.29
CA ARG A 45 -8.75 -19.55 0.64
C ARG A 45 -8.68 -18.39 -0.35
N VAL A 46 -7.66 -17.55 -0.21
CA VAL A 46 -7.34 -16.47 -1.14
C VAL A 46 -6.10 -16.84 -1.93
N HIS A 47 -6.14 -16.61 -3.25
CA HIS A 47 -5.01 -16.82 -4.16
C HIS A 47 -4.51 -15.47 -4.67
N ILE A 48 -3.26 -15.13 -4.35
CA ILE A 48 -2.53 -14.01 -4.93
C ILE A 48 -1.68 -14.58 -6.07
N THR A 49 -2.16 -14.40 -7.30
CA THR A 49 -1.56 -15.03 -8.49
C THR A 49 -0.32 -14.32 -9.00
N HIS A 50 -0.13 -13.05 -8.63
CA HIS A 50 1.00 -12.23 -9.05
C HIS A 50 1.59 -11.51 -7.84
N PRO A 51 2.93 -11.39 -7.75
CA PRO A 51 3.54 -10.63 -6.68
C PRO A 51 3.21 -9.14 -6.81
N PHE A 52 3.15 -8.44 -5.68
CA PHE A 52 2.94 -6.99 -5.64
C PHE A 52 3.69 -6.36 -4.46
N TYR A 53 3.92 -5.06 -4.52
CA TYR A 53 4.57 -4.32 -3.44
C TYR A 53 3.51 -3.70 -2.52
N LEU A 54 3.72 -3.79 -1.21
CA LEU A 54 2.89 -3.16 -0.19
C LEU A 54 3.76 -2.21 0.65
N GLY A 55 3.22 -1.04 1.00
CA GLY A 55 3.91 -0.09 1.87
C GLY A 55 4.30 -0.74 3.19
N ALA A 56 5.56 -0.57 3.59
CA ALA A 56 6.07 -1.15 4.84
C ALA A 56 5.38 -0.55 6.08
N THR A 57 4.88 0.68 5.95
CA THR A 57 4.10 1.39 6.96
C THR A 57 2.85 2.02 6.32
N PRO A 58 1.82 2.35 7.12
CA PRO A 58 0.80 3.29 6.68
C PRO A 58 1.41 4.59 6.15
N VAL A 59 0.71 5.25 5.22
CA VAL A 59 1.12 6.56 4.72
C VAL A 59 1.14 7.55 5.87
N THR A 60 2.27 8.25 6.03
CA THR A 60 2.45 9.25 7.09
C THR A 60 1.93 10.61 6.64
N GLN A 61 1.58 11.48 7.59
CA GLN A 61 1.16 12.85 7.28
C GLN A 61 2.27 13.66 6.58
N LEU A 62 3.54 13.39 6.87
CA LEU A 62 4.67 13.97 6.15
C LEU A 62 4.63 13.57 4.66
N GLN A 63 4.52 12.27 4.37
CA GLN A 63 4.43 11.76 2.99
C GLN A 63 3.23 12.31 2.22
N TRP A 64 2.07 12.39 2.88
CA TRP A 64 0.87 12.97 2.29
C TRP A 64 1.07 14.45 1.94
N ARG A 65 1.53 15.27 2.89
CA ARG A 65 1.77 16.70 2.67
C ARG A 65 2.81 16.95 1.59
N SER A 66 3.87 16.15 1.56
CA SER A 66 4.90 16.24 0.52
C SER A 66 4.35 16.08 -0.90
N LEU A 67 3.28 15.31 -1.11
CA LEU A 67 2.64 15.18 -2.42
C LEU A 67 1.64 16.31 -2.69
N VAL A 68 0.82 16.67 -1.70
CA VAL A 68 -0.21 17.71 -1.84
C VAL A 68 0.38 19.10 -2.05
N GLU A 69 1.50 19.41 -1.39
CA GLU A 69 2.17 20.72 -1.52
C GLU A 69 2.91 20.87 -2.85
N ILE A 70 3.41 19.76 -3.42
CA ILE A 70 4.19 19.76 -4.67
C ILE A 70 3.30 19.68 -5.92
N SER A 71 2.12 19.07 -5.80
CA SER A 71 1.21 18.88 -6.92
C SER A 71 0.15 19.98 -6.98
N PRO A 72 0.17 20.91 -7.96
CA PRO A 72 -1.01 21.69 -8.30
C PRO A 72 -2.04 20.70 -8.86
N ALA A 73 -3.02 20.32 -8.04
CA ALA A 73 -3.98 19.24 -8.24
C ALA A 73 -4.24 18.82 -9.71
N PRO A 74 -3.83 17.61 -10.13
CA PRO A 74 -4.26 17.00 -11.38
C PRO A 74 -5.47 16.11 -11.12
N ASP A 75 -6.60 16.41 -11.78
CA ASP A 75 -7.83 15.63 -12.04
C ASP A 75 -8.24 14.50 -11.05
N VAL A 76 -7.93 14.64 -9.77
CA VAL A 76 -8.77 14.15 -8.71
C VAL A 76 -9.94 15.12 -8.70
N GLY A 77 -11.16 14.68 -9.01
CA GLY A 77 -12.35 15.55 -9.11
C GLY A 77 -12.71 16.35 -7.84
N GLU A 78 -11.81 16.40 -6.86
CA GLU A 78 -11.88 17.11 -5.59
C GLU A 78 -10.45 17.51 -5.12
N ALA A 79 -10.33 18.68 -4.49
CA ALA A 79 -9.05 19.15 -3.95
C ALA A 79 -8.55 18.22 -2.83
N LEU A 80 -7.27 17.83 -2.87
CA LEU A 80 -6.66 17.02 -1.82
C LEU A 80 -6.63 17.81 -0.50
N ASN A 81 -7.21 17.26 0.57
CA ASN A 81 -7.15 17.86 1.90
C ASN A 81 -5.73 17.71 2.48
N PRO A 82 -4.95 18.78 2.71
CA PRO A 82 -3.58 18.70 3.24
C PRO A 82 -3.49 18.25 4.71
N SER A 83 -4.62 18.10 5.39
CA SER A 83 -4.72 17.59 6.77
C SER A 83 -5.93 16.65 6.90
N PRO A 84 -5.82 15.42 6.37
CA PRO A 84 -6.86 14.42 6.55
C PRO A 84 -6.96 14.05 8.04
N SER A 85 -8.20 14.01 8.54
CA SER A 85 -8.55 13.76 9.94
C SER A 85 -8.09 12.39 10.44
#